data_AF-A0A7J4ENC7-F1
#
_entry.id   AF-A0A7J4ENC7-F1
#
_cell.length_a   1.000
_cell.length_b   1.000
_cell.length_c   1.000
_cell.angle_alpha   90.00
_cell.angle_beta   90.00
_cell.angle_gamma   90.00
#
_symmetry.space_group_name_H-M   'P 1'
#
loop_
_entity.id
_entity.type
_entity.pdbx_description
1 polymer ?
#
loop_
_entity_poly.entity_id
_entity_poly.type
_entity_poly.pdbx_seq_one_letter_code
_entity_poly.pdbx_strand_id
1 'polypeptide(L)'
;MFTIITGSQFGDEGKGKIVDLLAKDYDIVVRFQGGNNAGHTVVVKDKTYKLHTIPSGVLYNSRLLIGPGVVLNPKILMEEIAGVGGISTFNKEKLGIDAKTSIIMPYHLELDELSEKKRPSKIGTTKRGIGFAYMDKIARDEIQFADLINKEQFLKRVSELAPQKEAMISSLGGNPDVVRDKALIQEYIEIGEQLKDYVTDVSYEVNMAIEDGKKVLAEGAQGAHLDVIHGTQKYVTSSCTISGSACANLGVGPTKVDNIIGIVKAYITRVGGGPLPTELKDEVGEHLRQKGKEFGTTTGRPRRCGWFDFPLVKKAVYLNGYTSLALTKLDVLTGLNQIKICIAYRLKGKILEYPPELSRDLEKCKPVYMEMEGWKEDLNQVKTYHDLPINAKKYISKLEELIGVNIKYISVGPERDQIVRNDNDSLIVDNQYDN
;
A
#
# COMPACT_ATOMS: atom_id res chain seq x y z
N MET A 1 2.06 -7.01 21.18
CA MET A 1 2.85 -7.24 19.96
C MET A 1 2.38 -6.30 18.86
N PHE A 2 3.28 -5.53 18.24
CA PHE A 2 3.02 -4.60 17.15
C PHE A 2 3.75 -5.02 15.87
N THR A 3 2.99 -5.33 14.82
CA THR A 3 3.51 -5.74 13.51
C THR A 3 3.15 -4.72 12.46
N ILE A 4 4.10 -4.35 11.60
CA ILE A 4 3.88 -3.46 10.47
C ILE A 4 4.00 -4.25 9.17
N ILE A 5 3.07 -4.03 8.22
CA ILE A 5 3.15 -4.57 6.87
C ILE A 5 3.30 -3.43 5.86
N THR A 6 4.34 -3.48 5.03
CA THR A 6 4.53 -2.54 3.90
C THR A 6 4.87 -3.28 2.61
N GLY A 7 4.65 -2.62 1.47
CA GLY A 7 5.02 -3.16 0.15
C GLY A 7 6.46 -2.78 -0.16
N SER A 8 7.27 -3.73 -0.65
CA SER A 8 8.68 -3.48 -0.95
C SER A 8 8.94 -2.98 -2.37
N GLN A 9 7.90 -2.77 -3.18
CA GLN A 9 8.00 -2.36 -4.59
C GLN A 9 7.10 -1.12 -4.88
N PHE A 10 6.28 -1.17 -5.94
CA PHE A 10 5.41 -0.07 -6.38
C PHE A 10 3.92 -0.26 -6.00
N GLY A 11 3.63 -1.05 -4.97
CA GLY A 11 2.35 -1.00 -4.26
C GLY A 11 1.30 -2.02 -4.66
N ASP A 12 1.55 -2.86 -5.65
CA ASP A 12 0.63 -3.93 -6.10
C ASP A 12 1.17 -5.34 -5.83
N GLU A 13 1.95 -5.49 -4.75
CA GLU A 13 2.61 -6.73 -4.33
C GLU A 13 1.67 -7.76 -3.69
N GLY A 14 0.36 -7.50 -3.66
CA GLY A 14 -0.61 -8.42 -3.05
C GLY A 14 -0.69 -8.33 -1.52
N LYS A 15 -0.38 -7.16 -0.94
CA LYS A 15 -0.49 -6.90 0.51
C LYS A 15 -1.80 -7.37 1.11
N GLY A 16 -2.93 -7.01 0.48
CA GLY A 16 -4.27 -7.37 0.97
C GLY A 16 -4.40 -8.86 1.24
N LYS A 17 -3.90 -9.74 0.34
CA LYS A 17 -3.96 -11.20 0.54
C LYS A 17 -3.17 -11.66 1.78
N ILE A 18 -1.98 -11.10 2.01
CA ILE A 18 -1.14 -11.45 3.18
C ILE A 18 -1.71 -10.86 4.46
N VAL A 19 -2.14 -9.59 4.45
CA VAL A 19 -2.79 -8.94 5.59
C VAL A 19 -4.04 -9.73 5.97
N ASP A 20 -4.84 -10.13 5.00
CA ASP A 20 -6.06 -10.89 5.19
C ASP A 20 -5.79 -12.29 5.79
N LEU A 21 -4.76 -13.00 5.32
CA LEU A 21 -4.31 -14.25 5.96
C LEU A 21 -3.94 -14.04 7.44
N LEU A 22 -3.21 -12.96 7.73
CA LEU A 22 -2.66 -12.69 9.06
C LEU A 22 -3.70 -12.10 10.01
N ALA A 23 -4.62 -11.27 9.51
CA ALA A 23 -5.56 -10.48 10.31
C ALA A 23 -6.42 -11.33 11.25
N LYS A 24 -6.69 -12.60 10.89
CA LYS A 24 -7.39 -13.56 11.77
C LYS A 24 -6.71 -13.76 13.13
N ASP A 25 -5.39 -13.56 13.19
CA ASP A 25 -4.56 -13.78 14.37
C ASP A 25 -4.24 -12.46 15.11
N TYR A 26 -4.85 -11.34 14.72
CA TYR A 26 -4.65 -10.02 15.32
C TYR A 26 -5.94 -9.45 15.91
N ASP A 27 -5.81 -8.84 17.09
CA ASP A 27 -6.90 -8.21 17.82
C ASP A 27 -7.29 -6.86 17.20
N ILE A 28 -6.30 -6.10 16.72
CA ILE A 28 -6.49 -4.80 16.07
C ILE A 28 -5.81 -4.79 14.69
N VAL A 29 -6.50 -4.30 13.67
CA VAL A 29 -5.92 -3.97 12.36
C VAL A 29 -6.11 -2.48 12.09
N VAL A 30 -5.02 -1.76 11.86
CA VAL A 30 -5.00 -0.30 11.76
C VAL A 30 -4.35 0.18 10.47
N ARG A 31 -5.05 1.03 9.71
CA ARG A 31 -4.51 1.72 8.54
C ARG A 31 -3.83 3.02 8.97
N PHE A 32 -2.57 3.22 8.57
CA PHE A 32 -1.77 4.36 9.05
C PHE A 32 -1.47 5.44 8.00
N GLN A 33 -1.73 5.20 6.72
CA GLN A 33 -1.52 6.17 5.65
C GLN A 33 -2.31 5.87 4.38
N GLY A 34 -2.24 6.83 3.46
CA GLY A 34 -2.87 6.80 2.15
C GLY A 34 -4.32 7.24 2.25
N GLY A 35 -5.15 6.72 1.38
CA GLY A 35 -6.59 6.91 1.44
C GLY A 35 -7.27 5.88 0.56
N ASN A 36 -8.32 6.31 -0.12
CA ASN A 36 -9.02 5.49 -1.10
C ASN A 36 -8.21 5.29 -2.41
N ASN A 37 -6.98 5.77 -2.53
CA ASN A 37 -6.09 5.41 -3.66
C ASN A 37 -5.44 4.03 -3.53
N ALA A 38 -5.54 3.43 -2.36
CA ALA A 38 -5.24 2.03 -2.14
C ALA A 38 -6.48 1.21 -2.47
N GLY A 39 -6.30 -0.08 -2.75
CA GLY A 39 -7.43 -0.98 -2.77
C GLY A 39 -6.97 -2.42 -2.79
N HIS A 40 -7.76 -3.26 -2.16
CA HIS A 40 -7.61 -4.70 -2.23
C HIS A 40 -9.00 -5.31 -2.38
N THR A 41 -9.04 -6.43 -3.08
CA THR A 41 -10.26 -7.20 -3.25
C THR A 41 -10.17 -8.39 -2.32
N VAL A 42 -11.19 -8.61 -1.49
CA VAL A 42 -11.31 -9.84 -0.70
C VAL A 42 -12.49 -10.65 -1.21
N VAL A 43 -12.29 -11.95 -1.39
CA VAL A 43 -13.33 -12.88 -1.80
C VAL A 43 -13.61 -13.81 -0.62
N VAL A 44 -14.88 -13.86 -0.18
CA VAL A 44 -15.34 -14.80 0.85
C VAL A 44 -16.52 -15.57 0.32
N LYS A 45 -16.35 -16.89 0.17
CA LYS A 45 -17.31 -17.75 -0.54
C LYS A 45 -17.56 -17.15 -1.94
N ASP A 46 -18.81 -16.86 -2.28
CA ASP A 46 -19.19 -16.30 -3.58
C ASP A 46 -19.30 -14.76 -3.59
N LYS A 47 -18.91 -14.08 -2.50
CA LYS A 47 -18.99 -12.61 -2.39
C LYS A 47 -17.62 -11.96 -2.54
N THR A 48 -17.55 -10.98 -3.43
CA THR A 48 -16.37 -10.16 -3.67
C THR A 48 -16.54 -8.77 -3.06
N TYR A 49 -15.69 -8.42 -2.09
CA TYR A 49 -15.66 -7.09 -1.46
C TYR A 49 -14.47 -6.30 -2.00
N LYS A 50 -14.74 -5.09 -2.49
CA LYS A 50 -13.69 -4.15 -2.93
C LYS A 50 -13.49 -3.12 -1.82
N LEU A 51 -12.35 -3.21 -1.15
CA LEU A 51 -12.00 -2.36 -0.03
C LEU A 51 -10.89 -1.39 -0.44
N HIS A 52 -10.93 -0.20 0.11
CA HIS A 52 -10.09 0.94 -0.18
C HIS A 52 -9.53 1.53 1.11
N THR A 53 -10.42 1.88 2.04
CA THR A 53 -10.09 2.57 3.28
C THR A 53 -10.24 1.65 4.49
N ILE A 54 -11.28 0.82 4.49
CA ILE A 54 -11.52 -0.13 5.59
C ILE A 54 -10.33 -1.10 5.66
N PRO A 55 -9.72 -1.30 6.84
CA PRO A 55 -8.63 -2.26 7.00
C PRO A 55 -9.05 -3.69 6.61
N SER A 56 -8.10 -4.48 6.08
CA SER A 56 -8.35 -5.83 5.54
C SER A 56 -8.95 -6.81 6.56
N GLY A 57 -8.78 -6.56 7.87
CA GLY A 57 -9.33 -7.39 8.96
C GLY A 57 -10.86 -7.36 9.10
N VAL A 58 -11.57 -6.69 8.20
CA VAL A 58 -13.02 -6.49 8.28
C VAL A 58 -13.83 -7.78 8.36
N LEU A 59 -13.34 -8.85 7.76
CA LEU A 59 -14.01 -10.15 7.70
C LEU A 59 -13.83 -11.00 8.97
N TYR A 60 -13.07 -10.52 9.94
CA TYR A 60 -12.74 -11.21 11.19
C TYR A 60 -13.29 -10.47 12.39
N ASN A 61 -13.04 -10.96 13.60
CA ASN A 61 -13.48 -10.29 14.83
C ASN A 61 -12.57 -9.14 15.27
N SER A 62 -11.51 -8.84 14.50
CA SER A 62 -10.56 -7.78 14.81
C SER A 62 -11.23 -6.41 14.86
N ARG A 63 -10.80 -5.60 15.82
CA ARG A 63 -11.06 -4.16 15.88
C ARG A 63 -10.36 -3.46 14.72
N LEU A 64 -11.07 -2.62 13.97
CA LEU A 64 -10.54 -1.91 12.81
C LEU A 64 -10.33 -0.44 13.14
N LEU A 65 -9.15 0.09 12.86
CA LEU A 65 -8.83 1.50 13.11
C LEU A 65 -8.33 2.21 11.85
N ILE A 66 -8.74 3.46 11.67
CA ILE A 66 -8.23 4.38 10.65
C ILE A 66 -7.49 5.50 11.36
N GLY A 67 -6.16 5.51 11.24
CA GLY A 67 -5.30 6.47 11.92
C GLY A 67 -5.26 7.84 11.26
N PRO A 68 -4.69 8.85 11.93
CA PRO A 68 -4.67 10.24 11.47
C PRO A 68 -3.72 10.50 10.31
N GLY A 69 -2.86 9.53 9.95
CA GLY A 69 -2.05 9.59 8.74
C GLY A 69 -2.82 9.31 7.45
N VAL A 70 -4.06 8.84 7.54
CA VAL A 70 -4.96 8.59 6.40
C VAL A 70 -5.66 9.90 5.97
N VAL A 71 -5.85 10.07 4.66
CA VAL A 71 -6.79 11.02 4.08
C VAL A 71 -8.06 10.28 3.67
N LEU A 72 -9.17 10.57 4.35
CA LEU A 72 -10.42 9.82 4.30
C LEU A 72 -11.43 10.48 3.36
N ASN A 73 -11.90 9.76 2.34
CA ASN A 73 -13.11 10.18 1.63
C ASN A 73 -14.34 9.57 2.32
N PRO A 74 -15.19 10.39 2.98
CA PRO A 74 -16.27 9.87 3.82
C PRO A 74 -17.37 9.19 3.00
N LYS A 75 -17.60 9.64 1.76
CA LYS A 75 -18.55 9.02 0.84
C LYS A 75 -18.12 7.61 0.46
N ILE A 76 -16.84 7.43 0.11
CA ILE A 76 -16.29 6.11 -0.22
C ILE A 76 -16.31 5.19 0.99
N LEU A 77 -16.02 5.69 2.19
CA LEU A 77 -16.15 4.89 3.40
C LEU A 77 -17.59 4.39 3.62
N MET A 78 -18.59 5.25 3.43
CA MET A 78 -20.00 4.86 3.54
C MET A 78 -20.40 3.80 2.50
N GLU A 79 -19.91 3.93 1.26
CA GLU A 79 -20.08 2.92 0.21
C GLU A 79 -19.44 1.57 0.60
N GLU A 80 -18.22 1.59 1.16
CA GLU A 80 -17.53 0.40 1.65
C GLU A 80 -18.28 -0.26 2.82
N ILE A 81 -18.74 0.52 3.80
CA ILE A 81 -19.55 0.04 4.93
C ILE A 81 -20.82 -0.65 4.40
N ALA A 82 -21.54 0.01 3.49
CA ALA A 82 -22.75 -0.55 2.87
C ALA A 82 -22.45 -1.87 2.13
N GLY A 83 -21.34 -1.93 1.37
CA GLY A 83 -20.95 -3.10 0.59
C GLY A 83 -20.60 -4.34 1.42
N VAL A 84 -20.14 -4.18 2.66
CA VAL A 84 -19.74 -5.29 3.54
C VAL A 84 -20.89 -5.80 4.44
N GLY A 85 -22.04 -5.12 4.45
CA GLY A 85 -23.21 -5.49 5.27
C GLY A 85 -23.87 -4.31 5.99
N GLY A 86 -23.41 -3.09 5.73
CA GLY A 86 -23.94 -1.85 6.29
C GLY A 86 -23.60 -1.63 7.76
N ILE A 87 -24.24 -0.61 8.34
CA ILE A 87 -24.10 -0.22 9.76
C ILE A 87 -24.44 -1.38 10.71
N SER A 88 -25.22 -2.37 10.28
CA SER A 88 -25.50 -3.55 11.10
C SER A 88 -24.26 -4.40 11.41
N THR A 89 -23.24 -4.36 10.53
CA THR A 89 -21.95 -5.03 10.71
C THR A 89 -20.92 -4.11 11.36
N PHE A 90 -21.05 -2.80 11.19
CA PHE A 90 -20.14 -1.79 11.71
C PHE A 90 -20.79 -1.04 12.86
N ASN A 91 -20.43 -1.42 14.08
CA ASN A 91 -20.69 -0.61 15.26
C ASN A 91 -19.39 0.07 15.73
N LYS A 92 -19.50 0.94 16.74
CA LYS A 92 -18.37 1.64 17.36
C LYS A 92 -17.29 0.72 17.93
N GLU A 93 -17.63 -0.53 18.25
CA GLU A 93 -16.67 -1.55 18.72
C GLU A 93 -15.91 -2.18 17.54
N LYS A 94 -16.51 -2.23 16.34
CA LYS A 94 -15.89 -2.80 15.15
C LYS A 94 -14.98 -1.84 14.40
N LEU A 95 -15.41 -0.59 14.19
CA LEU A 95 -14.62 0.44 13.48
C LEU A 95 -14.36 1.68 14.33
N GLY A 96 -13.15 2.21 14.26
CA GLY A 96 -12.73 3.47 14.86
C GLY A 96 -11.97 4.34 13.87
N ILE A 97 -12.17 5.65 13.94
CA ILE A 97 -11.55 6.66 13.09
C ILE A 97 -10.95 7.72 13.99
N ASP A 98 -9.68 8.02 13.79
CA ASP A 98 -9.01 9.05 14.57
C ASP A 98 -9.66 10.42 14.33
N ALA A 99 -9.87 11.17 15.41
CA ALA A 99 -10.40 12.53 15.36
C ALA A 99 -9.63 13.45 14.39
N LYS A 100 -8.31 13.23 14.21
CA LYS A 100 -7.41 14.04 13.37
C LYS A 100 -7.22 13.48 11.95
N THR A 101 -7.96 12.44 11.55
CA THR A 101 -7.95 11.95 10.17
C THR A 101 -8.47 13.05 9.23
N SER A 102 -7.71 13.36 8.19
CA SER A 102 -8.04 14.43 7.24
C SER A 102 -9.20 14.01 6.32
N ILE A 103 -10.08 14.93 5.97
CA ILE A 103 -11.23 14.67 5.09
C ILE A 103 -10.93 15.10 3.66
N ILE A 104 -11.09 14.17 2.73
CA ILE A 104 -11.08 14.45 1.30
C ILE A 104 -12.42 15.08 0.92
N MET A 105 -12.41 16.40 0.78
CA MET A 105 -13.52 17.20 0.27
C MET A 105 -13.66 17.15 -1.27
N PRO A 106 -14.84 17.46 -1.82
CA PRO A 106 -15.09 17.46 -3.26
C PRO A 106 -14.15 18.37 -4.06
N TYR A 107 -13.77 19.52 -3.49
CA TYR A 107 -12.82 20.44 -4.11
C TYR A 107 -11.42 19.82 -4.30
N HIS A 108 -11.02 18.84 -3.48
CA HIS A 108 -9.75 18.14 -3.70
C HIS A 108 -9.78 17.29 -4.97
N LEU A 109 -10.92 16.66 -5.29
CA LEU A 109 -11.08 15.85 -6.50
C LEU A 109 -11.01 16.75 -7.74
N GLU A 110 -11.72 17.88 -7.71
CA GLU A 110 -11.70 18.89 -8.78
C GLU A 110 -10.27 19.42 -9.00
N LEU A 111 -9.58 19.81 -7.93
CA LEU A 111 -8.20 20.30 -8.00
C LEU A 111 -7.23 19.26 -8.57
N ASP A 112 -7.35 17.99 -8.16
CA ASP A 112 -6.53 16.87 -8.66
C ASP A 112 -6.76 16.68 -10.17
N GLU A 113 -8.01 16.65 -10.60
CA GLU A 113 -8.36 16.50 -12.01
C GLU A 113 -7.88 17.68 -12.88
N LEU A 114 -8.14 18.91 -12.46
CA LEU A 114 -7.71 20.11 -13.17
C LEU A 114 -6.19 20.21 -13.27
N SER A 115 -5.50 19.93 -12.16
CA SER A 115 -4.04 19.96 -12.09
C SER A 115 -3.42 18.90 -12.99
N GLU A 116 -3.91 17.67 -12.97
CA GLU A 116 -3.44 16.65 -13.90
C GLU A 116 -3.76 17.02 -15.34
N LYS A 117 -4.94 17.59 -15.68
CA LYS A 117 -5.27 18.04 -17.05
C LYS A 117 -4.29 19.10 -17.56
N LYS A 118 -3.92 20.08 -16.74
CA LYS A 118 -2.98 21.16 -17.12
C LYS A 118 -1.50 20.75 -17.07
N ARG A 119 -1.14 19.66 -16.39
CA ARG A 119 0.26 19.24 -16.25
C ARG A 119 0.88 18.82 -17.60
N PRO A 120 2.05 19.35 -18.00
CA PRO A 120 2.73 18.97 -19.24
C PRO A 120 3.13 17.49 -19.28
N SER A 121 3.69 16.97 -18.18
CA SER A 121 3.99 15.54 -18.03
C SER A 121 3.19 14.99 -16.85
N LYS A 122 2.16 14.21 -17.17
CA LYS A 122 1.21 13.61 -16.21
C LYS A 122 1.95 12.77 -15.18
N ILE A 123 1.47 12.82 -13.93
CA ILE A 123 1.89 11.86 -12.90
C ILE A 123 1.10 10.56 -13.08
N GLY A 124 -0.17 10.68 -13.48
CA GLY A 124 -1.11 9.56 -13.51
C GLY A 124 -1.72 9.32 -12.14
N THR A 125 -2.17 10.39 -11.48
CA THR A 125 -2.86 10.30 -10.18
C THR A 125 -4.12 9.45 -10.29
N THR A 126 -4.62 8.98 -9.14
CA THR A 126 -5.89 8.26 -9.07
C THR A 126 -7.10 9.18 -9.24
N LYS A 127 -6.91 10.50 -9.34
CA LYS A 127 -7.98 11.52 -9.37
C LYS A 127 -8.93 11.43 -8.19
N ARG A 128 -8.40 11.03 -7.03
CA ARG A 128 -9.16 10.84 -5.79
C ARG A 128 -8.91 11.97 -4.78
N GLY A 129 -8.17 13.01 -5.15
CA GLY A 129 -7.92 14.17 -4.28
C GLY A 129 -6.82 13.96 -3.23
N ILE A 130 -6.13 12.81 -3.24
CA ILE A 130 -5.14 12.42 -2.23
C ILE A 130 -4.06 13.47 -2.04
N GLY A 131 -3.46 13.94 -3.14
CA GLY A 131 -2.34 14.88 -3.07
C GLY A 131 -2.76 16.23 -2.49
N PHE A 132 -3.95 16.72 -2.88
CA PHE A 132 -4.49 17.97 -2.36
C PHE A 132 -4.88 17.86 -0.89
N ALA A 133 -5.49 16.75 -0.46
CA ALA A 133 -5.78 16.52 0.94
C ALA A 133 -4.51 16.45 1.81
N TYR A 134 -3.43 15.82 1.32
CA TYR A 134 -2.14 15.84 2.02
C TYR A 134 -1.48 17.23 2.03
N MET A 135 -1.60 18.01 0.96
CA MET A 135 -1.12 19.40 0.96
C MET A 135 -1.83 20.22 2.03
N ASP A 136 -3.15 20.11 2.13
CA ASP A 136 -3.95 20.79 3.15
C ASP A 136 -3.54 20.35 4.56
N LYS A 137 -3.31 19.04 4.78
CA LYS A 137 -2.80 18.51 6.05
C LYS A 137 -1.50 19.17 6.48
N ILE A 138 -0.52 19.22 5.59
CA ILE A 138 0.80 19.80 5.87
C ILE A 138 0.73 21.33 6.01
N ALA A 139 -0.14 22.00 5.25
CA ALA A 139 -0.38 23.43 5.36
C ALA A 139 -1.08 23.83 6.67
N ARG A 140 -1.80 22.87 7.31
CA ARG A 140 -2.75 23.07 8.41
C ARG A 140 -4.06 23.73 7.96
N ASP A 141 -4.38 23.53 6.67
CA ASP A 141 -5.57 24.04 5.98
C ASP A 141 -6.57 22.90 5.70
N GLU A 142 -6.55 21.83 6.49
CA GLU A 142 -7.43 20.68 6.34
C GLU A 142 -8.74 20.80 7.12
N ILE A 143 -9.74 20.01 6.69
CA ILE A 143 -10.90 19.62 7.49
C ILE A 143 -10.58 18.27 8.11
N GLN A 144 -10.75 18.12 9.42
CA GLN A 144 -10.51 16.88 10.15
C GLN A 144 -11.82 16.12 10.39
N PHE A 145 -11.71 14.84 10.73
CA PHE A 145 -12.87 14.01 11.05
C PHE A 145 -13.67 14.55 12.24
N ALA A 146 -12.99 15.10 13.25
CA ALA A 146 -13.62 15.80 14.36
C ALA A 146 -14.48 17.00 13.93
N ASP A 147 -14.06 17.73 12.90
CA ASP A 147 -14.86 18.81 12.33
C ASP A 147 -16.09 18.23 11.63
N LEU A 148 -15.91 17.20 10.79
CA LEU A 148 -16.99 16.60 10.00
C LEU A 148 -18.16 16.08 10.85
N ILE A 149 -17.87 15.45 11.98
CA ILE A 149 -18.90 14.91 12.90
C ILE A 149 -19.56 15.99 13.78
N ASN A 150 -19.11 17.24 13.67
CA ASN A 150 -19.73 18.39 14.33
C ASN A 150 -20.16 19.44 13.29
N LYS A 151 -21.45 19.48 12.98
CA LYS A 151 -22.01 20.37 11.95
C LYS A 151 -21.55 21.83 12.05
N GLU A 152 -21.49 22.39 13.25
CA GLU A 152 -21.09 23.80 13.44
C GLU A 152 -19.61 24.00 13.10
N GLN A 153 -18.73 23.12 13.60
CA GLN A 153 -17.29 23.19 13.29
C GLN A 153 -17.01 22.91 11.82
N PHE A 154 -17.68 21.92 11.22
CA PHE A 154 -17.57 21.64 9.80
C PHE A 154 -17.90 22.88 8.95
N LEU A 155 -19.07 23.50 9.18
CA LEU A 155 -19.49 24.69 8.42
C LEU A 155 -18.54 25.87 8.62
N LYS A 156 -18.09 26.09 9.85
CA LYS A 156 -17.10 27.12 10.17
C LYS A 156 -15.80 26.89 9.39
N ARG A 157 -15.28 25.65 9.41
CA ARG A 157 -14.04 25.29 8.74
C ARG A 157 -14.14 25.39 7.22
N VAL A 158 -15.24 24.95 6.63
CA VAL A 158 -15.53 25.16 5.19
C VAL A 158 -15.52 26.65 4.85
N SER A 159 -16.19 27.48 5.66
CA SER A 159 -16.25 28.93 5.42
C SER A 159 -14.87 29.60 5.48
N GLU A 160 -14.02 29.19 6.43
CA GLU A 160 -12.65 29.70 6.59
C GLU A 160 -11.77 29.37 5.38
N LEU A 161 -11.82 28.13 4.90
CA LEU A 161 -10.96 27.65 3.82
C LEU A 161 -11.43 28.05 2.43
N ALA A 162 -12.73 28.29 2.28
CA ALA A 162 -13.35 28.42 0.97
C ALA A 162 -12.77 29.53 0.07
N PRO A 163 -12.46 30.76 0.54
CA PRO A 163 -11.87 31.79 -0.33
C PRO A 163 -10.56 31.35 -0.98
N GLN A 164 -9.72 30.62 -0.24
CA GLN A 164 -8.45 30.09 -0.73
C GLN A 164 -8.70 28.99 -1.78
N LYS A 165 -9.59 28.04 -1.51
CA LYS A 165 -9.87 26.91 -2.43
C LYS A 165 -10.57 27.37 -3.71
N GLU A 166 -11.52 28.31 -3.61
CA GLU A 166 -12.21 28.93 -4.74
C GLU A 166 -11.21 29.60 -5.67
N ALA A 167 -10.31 30.44 -5.13
CA ALA A 167 -9.26 31.09 -5.92
C ALA A 167 -8.34 30.07 -6.63
N MET A 168 -7.95 28.99 -5.94
CA MET A 168 -7.14 27.93 -6.55
C MET A 168 -7.87 27.26 -7.73
N ILE A 169 -9.15 26.89 -7.57
CA ILE A 169 -9.94 26.26 -8.63
C ILE A 169 -10.13 27.22 -9.81
N SER A 170 -10.48 28.48 -9.56
CA SER A 170 -10.62 29.50 -10.60
C SER A 170 -9.33 29.71 -11.39
N SER A 171 -8.16 29.74 -10.72
CA SER A 171 -6.87 29.87 -11.41
C SER A 171 -6.58 28.66 -12.33
N LEU A 172 -7.13 27.50 -11.97
CA LEU A 172 -7.07 26.29 -12.78
C LEU A 172 -8.20 26.21 -13.82
N GLY A 173 -9.06 27.24 -13.93
CA GLY A 173 -10.16 27.29 -14.90
C GLY A 173 -11.31 26.34 -14.60
N GLY A 174 -11.43 25.88 -13.35
CA GLY A 174 -12.57 25.09 -12.88
C GLY A 174 -13.70 25.96 -12.32
N ASN A 175 -14.76 25.30 -11.84
CA ASN A 175 -15.89 25.97 -11.20
C ASN A 175 -15.64 26.12 -9.68
N PRO A 176 -15.39 27.34 -9.15
CA PRO A 176 -15.16 27.55 -7.72
C PRO A 176 -16.38 27.20 -6.85
N ASP A 177 -17.59 27.21 -7.40
CA ASP A 177 -18.84 26.96 -6.64
C ASP A 177 -18.86 25.59 -5.97
N VAL A 178 -18.09 24.61 -6.46
CA VAL A 178 -17.96 23.27 -5.87
C VAL A 178 -17.53 23.30 -4.40
N VAL A 179 -16.83 24.34 -3.96
CA VAL A 179 -16.33 24.49 -2.59
C VAL A 179 -17.47 24.75 -1.59
N ARG A 180 -18.47 25.52 -2.02
CA ARG A 180 -19.63 25.92 -1.20
C ARG A 180 -20.96 25.38 -1.74
N ASP A 181 -20.90 24.35 -2.57
CA ASP A 181 -22.10 23.71 -3.11
C ASP A 181 -22.98 23.20 -1.96
N LYS A 182 -24.23 23.67 -1.92
CA LYS A 182 -25.14 23.41 -0.81
C LYS A 182 -25.51 21.93 -0.70
N ALA A 183 -25.63 21.22 -1.82
CA ALA A 183 -25.99 19.81 -1.82
C ALA A 183 -24.82 18.96 -1.32
N LEU A 184 -23.59 19.26 -1.76
CA LEU A 184 -22.39 18.55 -1.30
C LEU A 184 -22.11 18.80 0.18
N ILE A 185 -22.26 20.04 0.66
CA ILE A 185 -22.11 20.35 2.10
C ILE A 185 -23.15 19.59 2.92
N GLN A 186 -24.40 19.57 2.47
CA GLN A 186 -25.48 18.87 3.16
C GLN A 186 -25.24 17.35 3.19
N GLU A 187 -24.79 16.75 2.08
CA GLU A 187 -24.38 15.34 2.01
C GLU A 187 -23.29 15.02 3.04
N TYR A 188 -22.26 15.87 3.16
CA TYR A 188 -21.17 15.66 4.11
C TYR A 188 -21.61 15.80 5.58
N ILE A 189 -22.54 16.72 5.87
CA ILE A 189 -23.15 16.84 7.20
C ILE A 189 -23.91 15.56 7.57
N GLU A 190 -24.70 15.01 6.65
CA GLU A 190 -25.46 13.77 6.86
C GLU A 190 -24.55 12.56 7.05
N ILE A 191 -23.43 12.50 6.32
CA ILE A 191 -22.43 11.45 6.54
C ILE A 191 -21.74 11.63 7.89
N GLY A 192 -21.39 12.86 8.28
CA GLY A 192 -20.80 13.17 9.58
C GLY A 192 -21.67 12.70 10.74
N GLU A 193 -22.98 12.95 10.67
CA GLU A 193 -23.95 12.50 11.68
C GLU A 193 -24.01 10.96 11.79
N GLN A 194 -23.95 10.24 10.66
CA GLN A 194 -23.91 8.77 10.65
C GLN A 194 -22.59 8.21 11.17
N LEU A 195 -21.49 8.97 11.05
CA LEU A 195 -20.16 8.53 11.43
C LEU A 195 -19.72 8.96 12.83
N LYS A 196 -20.52 9.76 13.55
CA LYS A 196 -20.13 10.36 14.84
C LYS A 196 -19.69 9.35 15.89
N ASP A 197 -20.29 8.15 15.90
CA ASP A 197 -20.01 7.12 16.91
C ASP A 197 -18.73 6.33 16.64
N TYR A 198 -18.10 6.48 15.47
CA TYR A 198 -16.83 5.80 15.15
C TYR A 198 -15.60 6.61 15.57
N VAL A 199 -15.75 7.82 16.10
CA VAL A 199 -14.60 8.63 16.54
C VAL A 199 -13.87 7.96 17.73
N THR A 200 -12.55 7.87 17.66
CA THR A 200 -11.71 7.36 18.76
C THR A 200 -10.34 8.04 18.79
N ASP A 201 -9.58 7.86 19.87
CA ASP A 201 -8.15 8.18 19.93
C ASP A 201 -7.37 6.92 19.53
N VAL A 202 -6.95 6.84 18.27
CA VAL A 202 -6.30 5.65 17.73
C VAL A 202 -4.94 5.43 18.38
N SER A 203 -4.22 6.51 18.70
CA SER A 203 -2.91 6.42 19.35
C SER A 203 -3.03 5.80 20.74
N TYR A 204 -3.99 6.27 21.54
CA TYR A 204 -4.26 5.72 22.86
C TYR A 204 -4.69 4.25 22.77
N GLU A 205 -5.68 3.94 21.93
CA GLU A 205 -6.24 2.59 21.79
C GLU A 205 -5.18 1.57 21.36
N VAL A 206 -4.31 1.92 20.41
CA VAL A 206 -3.21 1.06 19.97
C VAL A 206 -2.17 0.85 21.07
N ASN A 207 -1.77 1.90 21.80
CA ASN A 207 -0.77 1.75 22.86
C ASN A 207 -1.31 0.91 24.03
N MET A 208 -2.57 1.12 24.44
CA MET A 208 -3.22 0.30 25.46
C MET A 208 -3.29 -1.17 25.05
N ALA A 209 -3.65 -1.46 23.79
CA ALA A 209 -3.67 -2.82 23.29
C ALA A 209 -2.28 -3.48 23.31
N ILE A 210 -1.23 -2.74 22.95
CA ILE A 210 0.15 -3.23 23.03
C ILE A 210 0.55 -3.54 24.47
N GLU A 211 0.20 -2.66 25.42
CA GLU A 211 0.49 -2.83 26.86
C GLU A 211 -0.27 -4.00 27.49
N ASP A 212 -1.51 -4.22 27.06
CA ASP A 212 -2.34 -5.38 27.43
C ASP A 212 -1.88 -6.70 26.79
N GLY A 213 -0.77 -6.70 26.03
CA GLY A 213 -0.23 -7.87 25.36
C GLY A 213 -1.01 -8.31 24.12
N LYS A 214 -1.97 -7.51 23.64
CA LYS A 214 -2.74 -7.79 22.41
C LYS A 214 -1.85 -7.64 21.17
N LYS A 215 -2.33 -8.22 20.07
CA LYS A 215 -1.67 -8.21 18.77
C LYS A 215 -2.27 -7.13 17.89
N VAL A 216 -1.46 -6.17 17.47
CA VAL A 216 -1.85 -5.07 16.60
C VAL A 216 -1.12 -5.15 15.26
N LEU A 217 -1.86 -5.06 14.16
CA LEU A 217 -1.36 -5.09 12.79
C LEU A 217 -1.54 -3.72 12.12
N ALA A 218 -0.43 -3.03 11.86
CA ALA A 218 -0.41 -1.81 11.07
C ALA A 218 -0.33 -2.14 9.57
N GLU A 219 -1.41 -1.87 8.85
CA GLU A 219 -1.57 -2.14 7.41
C GLU A 219 -1.13 -0.93 6.58
N GLY A 220 -0.05 -1.12 5.80
CA GLY A 220 0.44 -0.13 4.86
C GLY A 220 -0.27 -0.19 3.49
N ALA A 221 -0.40 0.96 2.87
CA ALA A 221 -0.88 1.10 1.50
C ALA A 221 0.28 1.42 0.53
N GLN A 222 0.10 1.16 -0.77
CA GLN A 222 1.15 1.38 -1.78
C GLN A 222 2.47 0.66 -1.42
N GLY A 223 3.61 1.08 -1.96
CA GLY A 223 4.90 0.42 -1.77
C GLY A 223 6.04 1.42 -1.58
N ALA A 224 7.18 0.95 -1.12
CA ALA A 224 8.34 1.77 -0.72
C ALA A 224 8.81 2.72 -1.84
N HIS A 225 8.70 2.33 -3.11
CA HIS A 225 9.16 3.18 -4.22
C HIS A 225 8.12 4.19 -4.73
N LEU A 226 6.94 4.19 -4.10
CA LEU A 226 5.93 5.25 -4.19
C LEU A 226 5.95 6.18 -2.97
N ASP A 227 6.90 6.05 -2.05
CA ASP A 227 7.07 6.96 -0.93
C ASP A 227 7.35 8.40 -1.41
N VAL A 228 6.73 9.40 -0.77
CA VAL A 228 6.86 10.81 -1.18
C VAL A 228 8.28 11.37 -1.04
N ILE A 229 9.10 10.82 -0.14
CA ILE A 229 10.49 11.24 0.11
C ILE A 229 11.46 10.31 -0.61
N HIS A 230 11.32 8.99 -0.40
CA HIS A 230 12.32 8.00 -0.79
C HIS A 230 12.00 7.27 -2.11
N GLY A 231 10.82 7.52 -2.66
CA GLY A 231 10.37 6.91 -3.90
C GLY A 231 10.94 7.58 -5.16
N THR A 232 10.37 7.22 -6.30
CA THR A 232 10.81 7.70 -7.62
C THR A 232 10.19 9.04 -8.00
N GLN A 233 10.44 10.08 -7.19
CA GLN A 233 9.92 11.45 -7.37
C GLN A 233 10.19 11.97 -8.79
N LYS A 234 9.22 12.51 -9.54
CA LYS A 234 7.87 12.95 -9.18
C LYS A 234 6.75 11.89 -9.22
N TYR A 235 7.07 10.63 -9.49
CA TYR A 235 6.09 9.58 -9.82
C TYR A 235 5.74 8.71 -8.60
N VAL A 236 5.30 9.36 -7.54
CA VAL A 236 5.07 8.77 -6.21
C VAL A 236 3.68 9.15 -5.70
N THR A 237 3.27 8.58 -4.57
CA THR A 237 2.11 9.09 -3.83
C THR A 237 2.52 10.23 -2.91
N SER A 238 1.54 10.90 -2.29
CA SER A 238 1.78 12.07 -1.44
C SER A 238 1.89 11.72 0.05
N SER A 239 1.96 10.42 0.38
CA SER A 239 2.17 9.89 1.72
C SER A 239 3.54 9.23 1.86
N CYS A 240 4.01 9.11 3.10
CA CYS A 240 5.10 8.21 3.44
C CYS A 240 4.57 6.77 3.50
N THR A 241 5.18 5.85 2.78
CA THR A 241 4.72 4.45 2.64
C THR A 241 5.59 3.45 3.41
N ILE A 242 6.71 3.93 3.97
CA ILE A 242 7.68 3.12 4.73
C ILE A 242 7.24 2.87 6.18
N SER A 243 7.78 1.83 6.81
CA SER A 243 7.40 1.36 8.14
C SER A 243 7.50 2.42 9.24
N GLY A 244 8.53 3.27 9.21
CA GLY A 244 8.70 4.34 10.19
C GLY A 244 7.53 5.33 10.24
N SER A 245 6.80 5.50 9.14
CA SER A 245 5.60 6.34 9.10
C SER A 245 4.44 5.76 9.90
N ALA A 246 4.36 4.43 10.08
CA ALA A 246 3.36 3.81 10.94
C ALA A 246 3.53 4.26 12.39
N CYS A 247 4.76 4.30 12.89
CA CYS A 247 5.08 4.79 14.23
C CYS A 247 4.66 6.24 14.41
N ALA A 248 5.07 7.11 13.48
CA ALA A 248 4.76 8.54 13.53
C ALA A 248 3.24 8.81 13.43
N ASN A 249 2.55 8.12 12.53
CA ASN A 249 1.13 8.37 12.27
C ASN A 249 0.20 7.69 13.28
N LEU A 250 0.63 6.64 13.98
CA LEU A 250 -0.18 5.94 14.98
C LEU A 250 0.21 6.26 16.42
N GLY A 251 1.21 7.12 16.63
CA GLY A 251 1.70 7.48 17.96
C GLY A 251 2.31 6.30 18.73
N VAL A 252 2.94 5.36 18.01
CA VAL A 252 3.64 4.22 18.61
C VAL A 252 5.14 4.50 18.61
N GLY A 253 5.77 4.38 19.78
CA GLY A 253 7.22 4.53 19.91
C GLY A 253 7.96 3.52 19.01
N PRO A 254 8.98 3.91 18.22
CA PRO A 254 9.66 3.00 17.30
C PRO A 254 10.27 1.76 17.96
N THR A 255 10.62 1.83 19.25
CA THR A 255 11.15 0.71 20.04
C THR A 255 10.10 -0.33 20.42
N LYS A 256 8.81 -0.06 20.21
CA LYS A 256 7.70 -1.01 20.45
C LYS A 256 7.37 -1.86 19.22
N VAL A 257 8.11 -1.73 18.10
CA VAL A 257 7.86 -2.51 16.88
C VAL A 257 8.52 -3.87 17.00
N ASP A 258 7.72 -4.93 16.98
CA ASP A 258 8.21 -6.32 17.07
C ASP A 258 8.56 -6.90 15.70
N ASN A 259 7.72 -6.65 14.70
CA ASN A 259 7.83 -7.25 13.38
C ASN A 259 7.57 -6.24 12.27
N ILE A 260 8.34 -6.34 11.18
CA ILE A 260 8.11 -5.57 9.97
C ILE A 260 8.15 -6.55 8.79
N ILE A 261 6.99 -6.82 8.19
CA ILE A 261 6.85 -7.78 7.10
C ILE A 261 6.79 -7.03 5.77
N GLY A 262 7.77 -7.29 4.91
CA GLY A 262 7.81 -6.74 3.56
C GLY A 262 7.10 -7.64 2.56
N ILE A 263 6.07 -7.12 1.90
CA ILE A 263 5.39 -7.86 0.83
C ILE A 263 6.11 -7.59 -0.48
N VAL A 264 6.64 -8.65 -1.10
CA VAL A 264 7.42 -8.60 -2.33
C VAL A 264 6.83 -9.53 -3.35
N LYS A 265 6.67 -9.09 -4.59
CA LYS A 265 6.21 -9.95 -5.68
C LYS A 265 7.41 -10.63 -6.35
N ALA A 266 7.24 -11.86 -6.84
CA ALA A 266 8.27 -12.64 -7.55
C ALA A 266 8.75 -12.01 -8.88
N TYR A 267 8.11 -10.92 -9.30
CA TYR A 267 8.48 -10.06 -10.40
C TYR A 267 8.05 -8.64 -10.03
N ILE A 268 8.43 -7.62 -10.80
CA ILE A 268 8.05 -6.25 -10.49
C ILE A 268 6.97 -5.75 -11.43
N THR A 269 6.13 -4.89 -10.90
CA THR A 269 5.05 -4.23 -11.63
C THR A 269 4.99 -2.77 -11.26
N ARG A 270 4.49 -1.94 -12.18
CA ARG A 270 4.28 -0.52 -11.92
C ARG A 270 3.02 -0.02 -12.61
N VAL A 271 2.20 0.71 -11.86
CA VAL A 271 1.06 1.47 -12.37
C VAL A 271 1.52 2.91 -12.64
N GLY A 272 1.12 3.47 -13.78
CA GLY A 272 1.42 4.86 -14.13
C GLY A 272 2.84 5.09 -14.68
N GLY A 273 3.25 6.37 -14.68
CA GLY A 273 4.54 6.79 -15.22
C GLY A 273 5.73 6.50 -14.29
N GLY A 274 6.92 6.89 -14.73
CA GLY A 274 8.16 6.80 -13.96
C GLY A 274 9.08 5.63 -14.31
N PRO A 275 10.32 5.62 -13.79
CA PRO A 275 11.33 4.64 -14.17
C PRO A 275 10.98 3.22 -13.71
N LEU A 276 11.24 2.25 -14.58
CA LEU A 276 11.18 0.82 -14.26
C LEU A 276 12.31 0.12 -15.02
N PRO A 277 13.54 0.06 -14.46
CA PRO A 277 14.72 -0.41 -15.19
C PRO A 277 14.59 -1.83 -15.75
N THR A 278 13.86 -2.70 -15.06
CA THR A 278 13.62 -4.10 -15.46
C THR A 278 12.36 -4.30 -16.31
N GLU A 279 11.75 -3.23 -16.82
CA GLU A 279 10.55 -3.31 -17.64
C GLU A 279 10.75 -4.19 -18.88
N LEU A 280 9.79 -5.09 -19.11
CA LEU A 280 9.73 -5.99 -20.26
C LEU A 280 8.67 -5.53 -21.25
N LYS A 281 9.03 -5.56 -22.53
CA LYS A 281 8.16 -5.23 -23.67
C LYS A 281 8.06 -6.38 -24.68
N ASP A 282 8.47 -7.57 -24.26
CA ASP A 282 8.49 -8.80 -25.02
C ASP A 282 7.39 -9.76 -24.57
N GLU A 283 7.40 -10.97 -25.11
CA GLU A 283 6.44 -12.04 -24.79
C GLU A 283 6.45 -12.44 -23.31
N VAL A 284 7.61 -12.34 -22.63
CA VAL A 284 7.69 -12.62 -21.20
C VAL A 284 6.96 -11.53 -20.41
N GLY A 285 7.14 -10.26 -20.78
CA GLY A 285 6.37 -9.16 -20.19
C GLY A 285 4.86 -9.36 -20.32
N GLU A 286 4.40 -9.87 -21.47
CA GLU A 286 2.98 -10.18 -21.70
C GLU A 286 2.51 -11.42 -20.91
N HIS A 287 3.34 -12.47 -20.83
CA HIS A 287 3.07 -13.65 -19.99
C HIS A 287 2.84 -13.24 -18.53
N LEU A 288 3.75 -12.44 -17.95
CA LEU A 288 3.62 -11.94 -16.58
C LEU A 288 2.34 -11.13 -16.39
N ARG A 289 2.01 -10.29 -17.38
CA ARG A 289 0.81 -9.44 -17.33
C ARG A 289 -0.48 -10.26 -17.35
N GLN A 290 -0.61 -11.18 -18.31
CA GLN A 290 -1.82 -12.00 -18.48
C GLN A 290 -2.01 -12.95 -17.31
N LYS A 291 -0.97 -13.72 -17.00
CA LYS A 291 -1.03 -14.74 -15.94
C LYS A 291 -1.18 -14.13 -14.56
N GLY A 292 -0.51 -13.00 -14.32
CA GLY A 292 -0.65 -12.22 -13.09
C GLY A 292 -1.94 -11.40 -13.00
N LYS A 293 -2.77 -11.34 -14.05
CA LYS A 293 -3.95 -10.45 -14.16
C LYS A 293 -3.59 -9.01 -13.81
N GLU A 294 -2.49 -8.52 -14.36
CA GLU A 294 -1.91 -7.22 -14.01
C GLU A 294 -2.61 -6.05 -14.71
N PHE A 295 -3.85 -5.84 -14.30
CA PHE A 295 -4.72 -4.76 -14.75
C PHE A 295 -5.25 -3.97 -13.54
N GLY A 296 -5.42 -2.66 -13.68
CA GLY A 296 -6.01 -1.84 -12.63
C GLY A 296 -7.44 -2.28 -12.30
N THR A 297 -7.74 -2.57 -11.03
CA THR A 297 -9.06 -3.07 -10.60
C THR A 297 -10.20 -2.06 -10.83
N THR A 298 -9.90 -0.77 -10.80
CA THR A 298 -10.85 0.31 -11.06
C THR A 298 -10.80 0.81 -12.50
N THR A 299 -9.59 0.94 -13.06
CA THR A 299 -9.39 1.62 -14.36
C THR A 299 -9.21 0.69 -15.55
N GLY A 300 -8.99 -0.62 -15.32
CA GLY A 300 -8.68 -1.60 -16.36
C GLY A 300 -7.31 -1.41 -17.03
N ARG A 301 -6.52 -0.39 -16.64
CA ARG A 301 -5.25 -0.08 -17.30
C ARG A 301 -4.23 -1.20 -17.10
N PRO A 302 -3.52 -1.64 -18.17
CA PRO A 302 -2.47 -2.64 -18.03
C PRO A 302 -1.31 -2.08 -17.20
N ARG A 303 -0.77 -2.91 -16.31
CA ARG A 303 0.43 -2.57 -15.54
C ARG A 303 1.66 -2.92 -16.35
N ARG A 304 2.71 -2.11 -16.18
CA ARG A 304 4.04 -2.39 -16.71
C ARG A 304 4.63 -3.51 -15.88
N CYS A 305 5.17 -4.54 -16.53
CA CYS A 305 5.71 -5.73 -15.88
C CYS A 305 7.21 -5.82 -16.17
N GLY A 306 7.97 -6.37 -15.24
CA GLY A 306 9.40 -6.52 -15.35
C GLY A 306 9.93 -7.64 -14.47
N TRP A 307 11.18 -8.04 -14.69
CA TRP A 307 11.85 -9.01 -13.82
C TRP A 307 12.03 -8.48 -12.40
N PHE A 308 12.22 -9.39 -11.44
CA PHE A 308 12.55 -9.04 -10.06
C PHE A 308 13.75 -8.10 -10.00
N ASP A 309 13.64 -7.04 -9.19
CA ASP A 309 14.61 -5.95 -9.13
C ASP A 309 15.24 -5.88 -7.73
N PHE A 310 16.39 -6.54 -7.57
CA PHE A 310 17.06 -6.61 -6.28
C PHE A 310 17.58 -5.26 -5.78
N PRO A 311 18.23 -4.39 -6.59
CA PRO A 311 18.63 -3.07 -6.11
C PRO A 311 17.49 -2.28 -5.47
N LEU A 312 16.30 -2.26 -6.10
CA LEU A 312 15.12 -1.63 -5.53
C LEU A 312 14.70 -2.27 -4.20
N VAL A 313 14.59 -3.60 -4.16
CA VAL A 313 14.23 -4.32 -2.94
C VAL A 313 15.26 -4.11 -1.82
N LYS A 314 16.55 -4.02 -2.13
CA LYS A 314 17.63 -3.69 -1.17
C LYS A 314 17.41 -2.30 -0.54
N LYS A 315 17.04 -1.29 -1.33
CA LYS A 315 16.61 0.03 -0.81
C LYS A 315 15.38 -0.10 0.09
N ALA A 316 14.39 -0.91 -0.29
CA ALA A 316 13.21 -1.13 0.54
C ALA A 316 13.54 -1.79 1.89
N VAL A 317 14.47 -2.76 1.93
CA VAL A 317 14.96 -3.37 3.18
C VAL A 317 15.58 -2.31 4.09
N TYR A 318 16.47 -1.46 3.57
CA TYR A 318 17.13 -0.43 4.38
C TYR A 318 16.16 0.60 4.93
N LEU A 319 15.15 1.00 4.14
CA LEU A 319 14.15 1.98 4.56
C LEU A 319 13.17 1.43 5.60
N ASN A 320 12.90 0.12 5.59
CA ASN A 320 11.83 -0.46 6.39
C ASN A 320 12.32 -1.31 7.55
N GLY A 321 13.55 -1.85 7.51
CA GLY A 321 14.05 -2.78 8.51
C GLY A 321 13.25 -4.08 8.57
N TYR A 322 12.98 -4.70 7.40
CA TYR A 322 12.16 -5.90 7.33
C TYR A 322 12.72 -7.04 8.19
N THR A 323 11.91 -7.57 9.11
CA THR A 323 12.24 -8.76 9.90
C THR A 323 11.93 -10.05 9.14
N SER A 324 11.00 -9.99 8.19
CA SER A 324 10.69 -11.09 7.27
C SER A 324 10.03 -10.56 6.00
N LEU A 325 9.97 -11.41 4.97
CA LEU A 325 9.28 -11.12 3.72
C LEU A 325 8.13 -12.10 3.47
N ALA A 326 7.13 -11.63 2.72
CA ALA A 326 6.13 -12.47 2.09
C ALA A 326 6.27 -12.35 0.58
N LEU A 327 6.70 -13.44 -0.08
CA LEU A 327 6.82 -13.54 -1.52
C LEU A 327 5.46 -13.85 -2.14
N THR A 328 5.00 -13.02 -3.07
CA THR A 328 3.70 -13.21 -3.72
C THR A 328 3.82 -13.53 -5.21
N LYS A 329 2.78 -14.16 -5.74
CA LYS A 329 2.61 -14.49 -7.17
C LYS A 329 3.78 -15.31 -7.75
N LEU A 330 4.29 -16.27 -6.99
CA LEU A 330 5.35 -17.16 -7.49
C LEU A 330 4.85 -18.01 -8.67
N ASP A 331 3.58 -18.41 -8.64
CA ASP A 331 2.86 -19.16 -9.68
C ASP A 331 2.86 -18.49 -11.05
N VAL A 332 2.99 -17.17 -11.09
CA VAL A 332 3.03 -16.41 -12.35
C VAL A 332 4.31 -16.72 -13.16
N LEU A 333 5.39 -17.12 -12.49
CA LEU A 333 6.64 -17.50 -13.18
C LEU A 333 6.57 -18.91 -13.81
N THR A 334 5.62 -19.76 -13.40
CA THR A 334 5.46 -21.12 -13.96
C THR A 334 5.23 -21.07 -15.48
N GLY A 335 5.94 -21.92 -16.21
CA GLY A 335 5.89 -22.03 -17.68
C GLY A 335 7.03 -21.31 -18.40
N LEU A 336 7.77 -20.44 -17.71
CA LEU A 336 8.96 -19.81 -18.25
C LEU A 336 10.14 -20.80 -18.18
N ASN A 337 10.87 -20.99 -19.27
CA ASN A 337 12.05 -21.86 -19.28
C ASN A 337 13.22 -21.24 -18.49
N GLN A 338 13.34 -19.92 -18.54
CA GLN A 338 14.40 -19.15 -17.90
C GLN A 338 13.79 -17.95 -17.17
N ILE A 339 14.25 -17.72 -15.95
CA ILE A 339 13.85 -16.59 -15.10
C ILE A 339 15.07 -15.71 -14.88
N LYS A 340 14.87 -14.38 -14.86
CA LYS A 340 15.97 -13.44 -14.60
C LYS A 340 15.70 -12.65 -13.31
N ILE A 341 16.77 -12.39 -12.57
CA ILE A 341 16.78 -11.48 -11.42
C ILE A 341 17.77 -10.37 -11.73
N CYS A 342 17.33 -9.12 -11.69
CA CYS A 342 18.23 -7.98 -11.80
C CYS A 342 19.01 -7.84 -10.49
N ILE A 343 20.31 -8.12 -10.52
CA ILE A 343 21.19 -8.09 -9.34
C ILE A 343 21.94 -6.77 -9.18
N ALA A 344 22.03 -5.98 -10.24
CA ALA A 344 22.68 -4.68 -10.23
C ALA A 344 22.21 -3.83 -11.41
N TYR A 345 22.56 -2.55 -11.41
CA TYR A 345 22.38 -1.65 -12.53
C TYR A 345 23.71 -1.25 -13.13
N ARG A 346 23.73 -1.07 -14.45
CA ARG A 346 24.81 -0.38 -15.16
C ARG A 346 24.38 1.06 -15.46
N LEU A 347 25.10 2.03 -14.92
CA LEU A 347 24.87 3.46 -15.17
C LEU A 347 26.21 4.14 -15.46
N LYS A 348 26.34 4.75 -16.65
CA LYS A 348 27.57 5.44 -17.09
C LYS A 348 28.84 4.58 -16.93
N GLY A 349 28.73 3.29 -17.29
CA GLY A 349 29.83 2.32 -17.21
C GLY A 349 30.09 1.72 -15.82
N LYS A 350 29.46 2.23 -14.75
CA LYS A 350 29.60 1.71 -13.38
C LYS A 350 28.50 0.69 -13.06
N ILE A 351 28.84 -0.34 -12.29
CA ILE A 351 27.90 -1.30 -11.72
C ILE A 351 27.45 -0.78 -10.34
N LEU A 352 26.15 -0.75 -10.10
CA LEU A 352 25.52 -0.27 -8.88
C LEU A 352 24.61 -1.37 -8.32
N GLU A 353 24.90 -1.84 -7.12
CA GLU A 353 24.03 -2.80 -6.39
C GLU A 353 22.92 -2.12 -5.59
N TYR A 354 22.89 -0.79 -5.63
CA TYR A 354 21.89 0.05 -4.96
C TYR A 354 21.41 1.11 -5.97
N PRO A 355 20.10 1.43 -6.01
CA PRO A 355 19.56 2.37 -6.98
C PRO A 355 20.15 3.77 -6.77
N PRO A 356 20.41 4.53 -7.85
CA PRO A 356 20.72 5.94 -7.71
C PRO A 356 19.53 6.69 -7.09
N GLU A 357 19.81 7.73 -6.31
CA GLU A 357 18.76 8.48 -5.62
C GLU A 357 17.86 9.26 -6.59
N LEU A 358 18.44 9.82 -7.65
CA LEU A 358 17.69 10.63 -8.60
C LEU A 358 16.93 9.74 -9.59
N SER A 359 15.61 9.96 -9.71
CA SER A 359 14.74 9.23 -10.65
C SER A 359 15.22 9.30 -12.11
N ARG A 360 15.81 10.44 -12.53
CA ARG A 360 16.36 10.63 -13.89
C ARG A 360 17.59 9.75 -14.17
N ASP A 361 18.31 9.36 -13.13
CA ASP A 361 19.46 8.47 -13.24
C ASP A 361 19.01 7.02 -13.15
N LEU A 362 17.99 6.73 -12.33
CA LEU A 362 17.32 5.42 -12.30
C LEU A 362 16.72 5.08 -13.67
N GLU A 363 16.10 6.04 -14.36
CA GLU A 363 15.56 5.87 -15.72
C GLU A 363 16.63 5.45 -16.76
N LYS A 364 17.89 5.83 -16.53
CA LYS A 364 19.01 5.51 -17.43
C LYS A 364 19.73 4.21 -17.05
N CYS A 365 19.34 3.57 -15.96
CA CYS A 365 19.95 2.33 -15.50
C CYS A 365 19.62 1.19 -16.45
N LYS A 366 20.64 0.44 -16.85
CA LYS A 366 20.46 -0.83 -17.58
C LYS A 366 20.58 -1.98 -16.59
N PRO A 367 19.59 -2.88 -16.50
CA PRO A 367 19.65 -3.99 -15.56
C PRO A 367 20.76 -4.98 -15.91
N VAL A 368 21.42 -5.51 -14.88
CA VAL A 368 22.38 -6.61 -14.95
C VAL A 368 21.71 -7.82 -14.35
N TYR A 369 21.48 -8.84 -15.18
CA TYR A 369 20.71 -10.01 -14.79
C TYR A 369 21.60 -11.18 -14.39
N MET A 370 21.15 -11.92 -13.39
CA MET A 370 21.47 -13.34 -13.28
C MET A 370 20.33 -14.17 -13.86
N GLU A 371 20.66 -15.29 -14.47
CA GLU A 371 19.70 -16.21 -15.07
C GLU A 371 19.55 -17.46 -14.20
N MET A 372 18.32 -17.95 -14.09
CA MET A 372 17.98 -19.16 -13.35
C MET A 372 17.05 -20.01 -14.20
N GLU A 373 17.10 -21.32 -13.99
CA GLU A 373 16.14 -22.25 -14.61
C GLU A 373 14.74 -22.01 -14.05
N GLY A 374 13.73 -22.03 -14.92
CA GLY A 374 12.35 -21.99 -14.50
C GLY A 374 11.77 -23.38 -14.19
N TRP A 375 10.44 -23.45 -14.13
CA TRP A 375 9.68 -24.66 -13.83
C TRP A 375 8.35 -24.67 -14.60
N LYS A 376 7.76 -25.86 -14.77
CA LYS A 376 6.51 -26.05 -15.52
C LYS A 376 5.38 -26.62 -14.67
N GLU A 377 5.71 -27.17 -13.51
CA GLU A 377 4.81 -27.76 -12.54
C GLU A 377 3.85 -26.70 -11.98
N ASP A 378 2.57 -27.05 -11.88
CA ASP A 378 1.55 -26.16 -11.32
C ASP A 378 1.75 -26.02 -9.81
N LEU A 379 1.86 -24.77 -9.34
CA LEU A 379 2.05 -24.47 -7.92
C LEU A 379 0.73 -24.39 -7.14
N ASN A 380 -0.42 -24.34 -7.83
CA ASN A 380 -1.72 -24.12 -7.18
C ASN A 380 -2.10 -25.20 -6.16
N GLN A 381 -1.54 -26.40 -6.28
CA GLN A 381 -1.81 -27.55 -5.39
C GLN A 381 -0.77 -27.73 -4.28
N VAL A 382 0.27 -26.90 -4.25
CA VAL A 382 1.35 -26.97 -3.25
C VAL A 382 0.79 -26.54 -1.89
N LYS A 383 0.94 -27.42 -0.89
CA LYS A 383 0.45 -27.18 0.49
C LYS A 383 1.58 -26.89 1.47
N THR A 384 2.76 -27.41 1.21
CA THR A 384 3.94 -27.19 2.05
C THR A 384 5.11 -26.67 1.23
N TYR A 385 6.08 -26.02 1.88
CA TYR A 385 7.32 -25.60 1.22
C TYR A 385 8.05 -26.79 0.56
N HIS A 386 7.99 -27.98 1.18
CA HIS A 386 8.63 -29.19 0.66
C HIS A 386 8.01 -29.70 -0.65
N ASP A 387 6.77 -29.35 -0.95
CA ASP A 387 6.09 -29.73 -2.19
C ASP A 387 6.47 -28.84 -3.38
N LEU A 388 7.18 -27.73 -3.15
CA LEU A 388 7.62 -26.84 -4.23
C LEU A 388 8.63 -27.52 -5.17
N PRO A 389 8.55 -27.27 -6.48
CA PRO A 389 9.56 -27.69 -7.45
C PRO A 389 10.96 -27.21 -7.03
N ILE A 390 11.98 -28.01 -7.34
CA ILE A 390 13.35 -27.71 -6.93
C ILE A 390 13.83 -26.34 -7.45
N ASN A 391 13.45 -25.99 -8.68
CA ASN A 391 13.83 -24.71 -9.28
C ASN A 391 13.09 -23.51 -8.65
N ALA A 392 11.85 -23.70 -8.20
CA ALA A 392 11.13 -22.69 -7.43
C ALA A 392 11.77 -22.46 -6.05
N LYS A 393 12.19 -23.54 -5.36
CA LYS A 393 12.96 -23.44 -4.10
C LYS A 393 14.28 -22.72 -4.30
N LYS A 394 15.06 -23.08 -5.34
CA LYS A 394 16.30 -22.39 -5.69
C LYS A 394 16.08 -20.89 -5.92
N TYR A 395 15.00 -20.53 -6.62
CA TYR A 395 14.64 -19.13 -6.84
C TYR A 395 14.38 -18.39 -5.51
N ILE A 396 13.57 -18.97 -4.61
CA ILE A 396 13.30 -18.42 -3.28
C ILE A 396 14.60 -18.26 -2.47
N SER A 397 15.41 -19.31 -2.38
CA SER A 397 16.67 -19.27 -1.64
C SER A 397 17.63 -18.24 -2.20
N LYS A 398 17.65 -18.05 -3.53
CA LYS A 398 18.51 -17.03 -4.14
C LYS A 398 18.02 -15.61 -3.82
N LEU A 399 16.71 -15.39 -3.74
CA LEU A 399 16.16 -14.12 -3.26
C LEU A 399 16.54 -13.88 -1.80
N GLU A 400 16.41 -14.87 -0.92
CA GLU A 400 16.82 -14.77 0.49
C GLU A 400 18.30 -14.43 0.63
N GLU A 401 19.18 -15.10 -0.12
CA GLU A 401 20.63 -14.84 -0.16
C GLU A 401 20.95 -13.41 -0.59
N LEU A 402 20.33 -12.93 -1.67
CA LEU A 402 20.57 -11.58 -2.17
C LEU A 402 20.04 -10.52 -1.19
N ILE A 403 18.82 -10.71 -0.70
CA ILE A 403 18.10 -9.72 0.11
C ILE A 403 18.62 -9.67 1.56
N GLY A 404 19.11 -10.80 2.07
CA GLY A 404 19.55 -10.94 3.47
C GLY A 404 18.39 -10.96 4.48
N VAL A 405 17.17 -11.28 4.02
CA VAL A 405 15.97 -11.37 4.86
C VAL A 405 15.18 -12.63 4.48
N ASN A 406 14.78 -13.42 5.48
CA ASN A 406 14.01 -14.66 5.27
C ASN A 406 12.64 -14.38 4.64
N ILE A 407 12.26 -15.22 3.67
CA ILE A 407 10.93 -15.25 3.06
C ILE A 407 10.09 -16.27 3.83
N LYS A 408 9.24 -15.76 4.72
CA LYS A 408 8.42 -16.58 5.64
C LYS A 408 7.12 -17.07 5.02
N TYR A 409 6.53 -16.28 4.12
CA TYR A 409 5.26 -16.60 3.46
C TYR A 409 5.44 -16.59 1.95
N ILE A 410 4.89 -17.59 1.25
CA ILE A 410 5.00 -17.73 -0.20
C ILE A 410 3.61 -17.99 -0.78
N SER A 411 3.09 -17.05 -1.57
CA SER A 411 1.84 -17.24 -2.31
C SER A 411 2.08 -18.03 -3.58
N VAL A 412 1.36 -19.15 -3.71
CA VAL A 412 1.47 -20.11 -4.82
C VAL A 412 0.22 -20.14 -5.72
N GLY A 413 -0.67 -19.17 -5.55
CA GLY A 413 -1.83 -18.96 -6.41
C GLY A 413 -2.64 -17.73 -5.99
N PRO A 414 -3.78 -17.45 -6.65
CA PRO A 414 -4.63 -16.30 -6.35
C PRO A 414 -5.51 -16.49 -5.11
N GLU A 415 -5.88 -17.72 -4.76
CA GLU A 415 -6.85 -18.00 -3.68
C GLU A 415 -6.26 -17.77 -2.29
N ARG A 416 -7.12 -17.47 -1.31
CA ARG A 416 -6.72 -17.02 0.04
C ARG A 416 -5.87 -18.05 0.78
N ASP A 417 -6.17 -19.33 0.61
CA ASP A 417 -5.52 -20.47 1.25
C ASP A 417 -4.26 -20.96 0.52
N GLN A 418 -3.99 -20.45 -0.69
CA GLN A 418 -2.80 -20.77 -1.48
C GLN A 418 -1.58 -19.94 -1.03
N ILE A 419 -1.20 -20.10 0.24
CA ILE A 419 0.00 -19.54 0.85
C ILE A 419 0.69 -20.65 1.65
N VAL A 420 1.96 -20.91 1.33
CA VAL A 420 2.81 -21.83 2.09
C VAL A 420 3.71 -21.06 3.03
N ARG A 421 3.97 -21.64 4.20
CA ARG A 421 4.93 -21.12 5.17
C ARG A 421 6.29 -21.77 4.94
N ASN A 422 7.34 -20.97 4.95
CA ASN A 422 8.71 -21.45 4.98
C ASN A 422 9.13 -21.60 6.44
N ASP A 423 9.35 -22.84 6.88
CA ASP A 423 9.75 -23.16 8.25
C ASP A 423 11.28 -23.33 8.39
N ASN A 424 12.05 -23.03 7.33
CA ASN A 424 13.51 -23.02 7.41
C ASN A 424 13.99 -21.73 8.09
N ASP A 425 14.24 -21.78 9.41
CA ASP A 425 14.92 -20.73 10.18
C ASP A 425 16.45 -20.71 9.92
N SER A 426 16.88 -20.81 8.65
CA SER A 426 18.29 -21.03 8.30
C SER A 426 19.15 -19.76 8.18
N LEU A 427 18.69 -18.60 8.65
CA LEU A 427 19.50 -17.38 8.71
C LEU A 427 19.57 -16.83 10.13
N ILE A 428 20.18 -17.60 11.02
CA ILE A 428 21.04 -17.01 12.06
C ILE A 428 22.41 -16.92 11.40
N VAL A 429 22.77 -15.72 10.93
CA VAL A 429 24.15 -15.45 10.53
C VAL A 429 24.97 -15.47 11.81
N ASP A 430 25.74 -16.55 12.00
CA ASP A 430 26.85 -16.63 12.95
C ASP A 430 27.84 -15.52 12.58
N ASN A 431 27.67 -14.33 13.17
CA ASN A 431 28.75 -13.35 13.25
C ASN A 431 29.62 -13.72 14.45
N GLN A 432 30.32 -14.85 14.34
CA GLN A 432 31.57 -15.04 15.06
C GLN A 432 32.60 -14.10 14.42
N TYR A 433 32.73 -12.90 14.98
CA TYR A 433 33.97 -12.16 14.86
C TYR A 433 34.92 -12.69 15.93
N ASP A 434 35.69 -13.71 15.56
CA ASP A 434 37.02 -13.94 16.13
C ASP A 434 37.95 -12.84 15.58
N ASN A 435 38.24 -11.85 16.42
CA ASN A 435 39.58 -11.28 16.69
C ASN A 435 39.48 -10.09 17.66
#